data_AF-A0A8J4LYV3-F1
#
_entry.id   AF-A0A8J4LYV3-F1
#
_cell.length_a   1.000
_cell.length_b   1.000
_cell.length_c   1.000
_cell.angle_alpha   90.00
_cell.angle_beta   90.00
_cell.angle_gamma   90.00
#
_symmetry.space_group_name_H-M   'P 1'
#
loop_
_entity.id
_entity.type
_entity.pdbx_description
1 polymer ?
#
loop_
_entity_poly.entity_id
_entity_poly.type
_entity_poly.pdbx_seq_one_letter_code
_entity_poly.pdbx_strand_id
1 'polypeptide(L)'
;MTQTAGCVAATAGVAFTTVLLHHASNLSTTPEVATKMFQHFMTKNRPAIAAVAAVGTIAAFVQSGKTSHTKGLWLLSGALLASFFPYSGLVVNPHADVVLKAAENDKPADTKALKAVSTHTFVRAAIVATATGIAVYALSHKAK
;
A
#
# COMPACT_ATOMS: atom_id res chain seq x y z
N MET A 1 20.88 -4.15 16.91
CA MET A 1 19.41 -3.96 16.89
C MET A 1 18.89 -3.26 15.63
N THR A 2 19.71 -2.50 14.89
CA THR A 2 19.32 -1.81 13.63
C THR A 2 19.11 -2.75 12.44
N GLN A 3 19.86 -3.86 12.33
CA GLN A 3 19.69 -4.85 11.26
C GLN A 3 18.33 -5.58 11.30
N THR A 4 17.84 -5.95 12.49
CA THR A 4 16.54 -6.64 12.62
C THR A 4 15.37 -5.73 12.27
N ALA A 5 15.39 -4.45 12.68
CA ALA A 5 14.37 -3.48 12.30
C ALA A 5 14.38 -3.18 10.80
N GLY A 6 15.57 -3.13 10.17
CA GLY A 6 15.73 -2.98 8.72
C GLY A 6 15.14 -4.14 7.92
N CYS A 7 15.41 -5.39 8.33
CA CYS A 7 14.83 -6.57 7.70
C CYS A 7 13.30 -6.62 7.85
N VAL A 8 12.75 -6.27 9.01
CA VAL A 8 11.29 -6.24 9.22
C VAL A 8 10.63 -5.19 8.32
N ALA A 9 11.21 -3.98 8.21
CA ALA A 9 10.72 -2.94 7.32
C ALA A 9 10.80 -3.33 5.84
N ALA A 10 11.89 -3.99 5.44
CA ALA A 10 12.07 -4.50 4.07
C ALA A 10 11.02 -5.56 3.72
N THR A 11 10.82 -6.54 4.59
CA THR A 11 9.84 -7.63 4.38
C THR A 11 8.41 -7.08 4.35
N ALA A 12 8.07 -6.15 5.25
CA ALA A 12 6.76 -5.51 5.24
C ALA A 12 6.53 -4.70 3.95
N GLY A 13 7.52 -3.92 3.51
CA GLY A 13 7.45 -3.14 2.27
C GLY A 13 7.31 -4.00 1.01
N VAL A 14 8.07 -5.10 0.92
CA VAL A 14 7.98 -6.08 -0.18
C VAL A 14 6.61 -6.76 -0.18
N ALA A 15 6.14 -7.26 0.98
CA ALA A 15 4.83 -7.89 1.08
C ALA A 15 3.70 -6.94 0.67
N PHE A 16 3.76 -5.68 1.11
CA PHE A 16 2.78 -4.66 0.77
C PHE A 16 2.78 -4.36 -0.74
N THR A 17 3.97 -4.25 -1.34
CA THR A 17 4.13 -4.05 -2.78
C THR A 17 3.51 -5.19 -3.58
N THR A 18 3.80 -6.44 -3.20
CA THR A 18 3.28 -7.63 -3.88
C THR A 18 1.76 -7.70 -3.82
N VAL A 19 1.16 -7.41 -2.66
CA VAL A 19 -0.30 -7.37 -2.50
C VAL A 19 -0.92 -6.30 -3.41
N LEU A 20 -0.33 -5.11 -3.49
CA LEU A 20 -0.82 -4.04 -4.36
C LEU A 20 -0.67 -4.38 -5.85
N LEU A 21 0.45 -4.96 -6.27
CA LEU A 21 0.67 -5.39 -7.65
C LEU A 21 -0.31 -6.49 -8.06
N HIS A 22 -0.52 -7.48 -7.19
CA HIS A 22 -1.48 -8.56 -7.46
C HIS A 22 -2.91 -8.02 -7.55
N HIS A 23 -3.29 -7.09 -6.66
CA HIS A 23 -4.58 -6.42 -6.73
C HIS A 23 -4.76 -5.64 -8.03
N ALA A 24 -3.77 -4.85 -8.43
CA ALA A 24 -3.84 -4.05 -9.65
C ALA A 24 -3.90 -4.91 -10.93
N SER A 25 -3.19 -6.04 -10.95
CA SER A 25 -3.27 -7.05 -12.01
C SER A 25 -4.66 -7.68 -12.10
N ASN A 26 -5.27 -8.05 -10.98
CA ASN A 26 -6.61 -8.64 -10.97
C ASN A 26 -7.69 -7.68 -11.50
N LEU A 27 -7.49 -6.37 -11.31
CA LEU A 27 -8.36 -5.31 -11.85
C LEU A 27 -8.18 -5.04 -13.34
N SER A 28 -7.17 -5.63 -13.99
CA SER A 28 -6.93 -5.49 -15.43
C SER A 28 -7.64 -6.57 -16.28
N THR A 29 -8.36 -7.48 -15.63
CA THR A 29 -9.14 -8.55 -16.26
C THR A 29 -10.49 -8.05 -16.81
N THR A 30 -11.32 -8.95 -17.36
CA THR A 30 -12.67 -8.62 -17.84
C THR A 30 -13.51 -7.96 -16.72
N PRO A 31 -14.38 -6.97 -17.03
CA PRO A 31 -15.08 -6.19 -16.02
C PRO A 31 -15.88 -7.01 -15.00
N GLU A 32 -16.53 -8.11 -15.38
CA GLU A 32 -17.27 -8.94 -14.41
C GLU A 32 -16.34 -9.58 -13.37
N VAL A 33 -15.19 -10.10 -13.82
CA VAL A 33 -14.20 -10.76 -12.95
C VAL A 33 -13.50 -9.73 -12.08
N ALA A 34 -13.12 -8.60 -12.65
CA ALA A 34 -12.48 -7.49 -11.95
C ALA A 34 -13.38 -6.93 -10.83
N THR A 35 -14.68 -6.72 -11.08
CA THR A 35 -15.64 -6.27 -10.07
C THR A 35 -15.75 -7.25 -8.90
N LYS A 36 -15.89 -8.56 -9.17
CA LYS A 36 -15.98 -9.59 -8.13
C LYS A 36 -14.71 -9.70 -7.30
N MET A 37 -13.54 -9.66 -7.95
CA MET A 37 -12.26 -9.67 -7.26
C MET A 37 -12.03 -8.40 -6.44
N PHE A 38 -12.47 -7.24 -6.94
CA PHE A 38 -12.41 -5.99 -6.20
C PHE A 38 -13.25 -6.05 -4.92
N GLN A 39 -14.51 -6.47 -5.03
CA GLN A 39 -15.38 -6.64 -3.87
C GLN A 39 -14.76 -7.59 -2.83
N HIS A 40 -14.30 -8.76 -3.27
CA HIS A 40 -13.65 -9.74 -2.39
C HIS A 40 -12.44 -9.15 -1.66
N PHE A 41 -11.59 -8.41 -2.38
CA PHE A 41 -10.42 -7.75 -1.81
C PHE A 41 -10.81 -6.67 -0.80
N MET A 42 -11.83 -5.86 -1.10
CA MET A 42 -12.29 -4.79 -0.23
C MET A 42 -12.89 -5.34 1.08
N THR A 43 -13.63 -6.45 1.02
CA THR A 43 -14.22 -7.07 2.20
C THR A 43 -13.19 -7.82 3.06
N LYS A 44 -12.25 -8.56 2.44
CA LYS A 44 -11.31 -9.40 3.20
C LYS A 44 -9.96 -8.76 3.50
N ASN A 45 -9.41 -7.97 2.58
CA ASN A 45 -8.01 -7.53 2.64
C ASN A 45 -7.86 -6.06 3.03
N ARG A 46 -8.80 -5.18 2.68
CA ARG A 46 -8.73 -3.73 3.03
C ARG A 46 -8.53 -3.49 4.54
N PRO A 47 -9.21 -4.20 5.46
CA PRO A 47 -9.00 -3.99 6.90
C PRO A 47 -7.59 -4.37 7.34
N ALA A 48 -7.07 -5.50 6.86
CA ALA A 48 -5.73 -5.96 7.17
C ALA A 48 -4.66 -5.00 6.62
N ILE A 49 -4.84 -4.52 5.39
CA ILE A 49 -3.93 -3.56 4.75
C ILE A 49 -3.93 -2.22 5.49
N ALA A 50 -5.11 -1.73 5.89
CA ALA A 50 -5.22 -0.50 6.68
C ALA A 50 -4.58 -0.66 8.07
N ALA A 51 -4.75 -1.82 8.72
CA ALA A 51 -4.11 -2.13 9.98
C ALA A 51 -2.58 -2.19 9.84
N VAL A 52 -2.05 -2.83 8.80
CA VAL A 52 -0.61 -2.88 8.51
C VAL A 52 -0.06 -1.47 8.25
N ALA A 53 -0.77 -0.64 7.49
CA ALA A 53 -0.36 0.74 7.26
C ALA A 53 -0.35 1.56 8.56
N ALA A 54 -1.39 1.43 9.41
CA ALA A 54 -1.47 2.12 10.69
C ALA A 54 -0.36 1.68 11.66
N VAL A 55 -0.24 0.38 11.89
CA VAL A 55 0.75 -0.20 12.82
C VAL A 55 2.17 0.09 12.33
N GLY A 56 2.43 -0.07 11.02
CA GLY A 56 3.72 0.26 10.42
C GLY A 56 4.07 1.75 10.53
N THR A 57 3.09 2.63 10.37
CA THR A 57 3.25 4.08 10.58
C THR A 57 3.64 4.38 12.02
N ILE A 58 2.90 3.85 13.00
CA ILE A 58 3.16 4.06 14.43
C ILE A 58 4.54 3.50 14.80
N ALA A 59 4.87 2.28 14.36
CA ALA A 59 6.16 1.64 14.60
C ALA A 59 7.31 2.49 14.03
N ALA A 60 7.17 3.02 12.82
CA ALA A 60 8.16 3.89 12.20
C ALA A 60 8.33 5.20 13.00
N PHE A 61 7.24 5.84 13.44
CA PHE A 61 7.33 7.04 14.28
C PHE A 61 7.99 6.77 15.63
N VAL A 62 7.63 5.69 16.32
CA VAL A 62 8.26 5.28 17.59
C VAL A 62 9.76 5.01 17.38
N GLN A 63 10.13 4.33 16.30
CA GLN A 63 11.52 4.02 15.99
C GLN A 63 12.34 5.27 15.63
N SER A 64 11.70 6.28 15.03
CA SER A 64 12.33 7.56 14.72
C SER A 64 12.79 8.31 15.97
N GLY A 65 12.04 8.21 17.08
CA GLY A 65 12.40 8.79 18.38
C GLY A 65 13.54 8.07 19.09
N LYS A 66 13.74 6.77 18.80
CA LYS A 66 14.76 5.92 19.42
C LYS A 66 16.09 5.90 18.67
N THR A 67 16.14 6.38 17.43
CA THR A 67 17.31 6.22 16.56
C THR A 67 17.70 7.54 15.87
N SER A 68 18.44 8.39 16.59
CA SER A 68 18.83 9.74 16.12
C SER A 68 19.52 9.74 14.75
N HIS A 69 20.38 8.75 14.49
CA HIS A 69 21.15 8.63 13.23
C HIS A 69 20.34 8.14 12.01
N THR A 70 19.15 7.57 12.24
CA THR A 70 18.25 7.06 11.18
C THR A 70 16.86 7.69 11.25
N LYS A 71 16.69 8.72 12.09
CA LYS A 71 15.41 9.39 12.34
C LYS A 71 14.71 9.82 11.04
N GLY A 72 15.44 10.44 10.12
CA GLY A 72 14.89 10.88 8.82
C GLY A 72 14.31 9.74 7.98
N LEU A 73 14.98 8.58 7.94
CA LEU A 73 14.51 7.39 7.22
C LEU A 73 13.23 6.81 7.82
N TRP A 74 13.15 6.77 9.15
CA TRP A 74 11.95 6.31 9.86
C TRP A 74 10.78 7.28 9.70
N LEU A 75 11.03 8.59 9.77
CA LEU A 75 10.01 9.61 9.51
C LEU A 75 9.50 9.55 8.07
N LEU A 76 10.39 9.38 7.09
CA LEU A 76 10.02 9.23 5.68
C LEU A 76 9.18 7.96 5.46
N SER A 77 9.60 6.84 6.05
CA SER A 77 8.87 5.57 5.96
C SER A 77 7.49 5.66 6.62
N GLY A 78 7.40 6.29 7.81
CA GLY A 78 6.15 6.54 8.50
C GLY A 78 5.21 7.45 7.72
N ALA A 79 5.74 8.54 7.14
CA ALA A 79 4.95 9.46 6.30
C ALA A 79 4.42 8.78 5.03
N LEU A 80 5.22 7.92 4.40
CA LEU A 80 4.79 7.17 3.22
C LEU A 80 3.70 6.14 3.55
N LEU A 81 3.82 5.43 4.67
CA LEU A 81 2.76 4.54 5.15
C LEU A 81 1.51 5.33 5.56
N ALA A 82 1.67 6.46 6.24
CA ALA A 82 0.57 7.34 6.65
C ALA A 82 -0.18 7.92 5.44
N SER A 83 0.53 8.18 4.33
CA SER A 83 -0.11 8.64 3.09
C SER A 83 -1.11 7.63 2.52
N PHE A 84 -1.12 6.38 3.03
CA PHE A 84 -2.18 5.40 2.77
C PHE A 84 -3.57 5.98 2.96
N PHE A 85 -3.81 6.65 4.08
CA PHE A 85 -5.14 7.07 4.49
C PHE A 85 -5.71 8.19 3.60
N PRO A 86 -5.03 9.33 3.41
CA PRO A 86 -5.53 10.40 2.54
C PRO A 86 -5.57 9.97 1.07
N TYR A 87 -4.61 9.17 0.58
CA TYR A 87 -4.62 8.73 -0.82
C TYR A 87 -5.76 7.73 -1.09
N SER A 88 -5.95 6.76 -0.19
CA SER A 88 -7.06 5.80 -0.32
C SER A 88 -8.42 6.49 -0.14
N GLY A 89 -8.52 7.49 0.74
CA GLY A 89 -9.77 8.20 1.04
C GLY A 89 -10.17 9.23 -0.03
N LEU A 90 -9.22 10.02 -0.54
CA LEU A 90 -9.51 11.14 -1.45
C LEU A 90 -9.39 10.75 -2.92
N VAL A 91 -8.43 9.88 -3.27
CA VAL A 91 -8.11 9.58 -4.68
C VAL A 91 -8.76 8.27 -5.13
N VAL A 92 -8.70 7.23 -4.29
CA VAL A 92 -9.20 5.89 -4.67
C VAL A 92 -10.68 5.69 -4.33
N ASN A 93 -11.15 6.22 -3.20
CA ASN A 93 -12.51 5.98 -2.70
C ASN A 93 -13.63 6.37 -3.69
N PRO A 94 -13.57 7.52 -4.39
CA PRO A 94 -14.61 7.88 -5.35
C PRO A 94 -14.78 6.86 -6.49
N HIS A 95 -13.67 6.27 -6.96
CA HIS A 95 -13.70 5.24 -7.99
C HIS A 95 -14.05 3.86 -7.41
N ALA A 96 -13.58 3.57 -6.19
CA ALA A 96 -13.91 2.34 -5.47
C ALA A 96 -15.42 2.24 -5.18
N ASP A 97 -16.07 3.33 -4.80
CA ASP A 97 -17.52 3.36 -4.52
C ASP A 97 -18.34 3.07 -5.77
N VAL A 98 -17.90 3.54 -6.95
CA VAL A 98 -18.54 3.21 -8.24
C VAL A 98 -18.44 1.71 -8.52
N VAL A 99 -17.27 1.11 -8.29
CA VAL A 99 -17.05 -0.33 -8.50
C VAL A 99 -17.83 -1.17 -7.47
N LEU A 100 -17.89 -0.74 -6.20
CA LEU A 100 -18.64 -1.42 -5.15
C LEU A 100 -20.15 -1.37 -5.41
N LYS A 101 -20.69 -0.22 -5.79
CA LYS A 101 -22.10 -0.10 -6.18
C LYS A 101 -22.43 -0.98 -7.39
N ALA A 102 -21.52 -1.11 -8.36
CA ALA A 102 -21.73 -2.02 -9.48
C ALA A 102 -21.76 -3.49 -8.99
N ALA A 103 -20.86 -3.87 -8.07
CA ALA A 103 -20.83 -5.19 -7.46
C ALA A 103 -22.11 -5.52 -6.67
N GLU A 104 -22.63 -4.58 -5.88
CA GLU A 104 -23.87 -4.74 -5.11
C GLU A 104 -25.10 -4.92 -6.00
N ASN A 105 -25.07 -4.38 -7.22
CA ASN A 105 -26.15 -4.49 -8.19
C ASN A 105 -25.97 -5.64 -9.19
N ASP A 106 -25.01 -6.54 -8.96
CA ASP A 106 -24.64 -7.63 -9.89
C ASP A 106 -24.35 -7.15 -11.32
N LYS A 107 -23.76 -5.95 -11.46
CA LYS A 107 -23.41 -5.35 -12.74
C LYS A 107 -21.89 -5.25 -12.92
N PRO A 108 -21.39 -5.35 -14.17
CA PRO A 108 -20.01 -5.02 -14.45
C PRO A 108 -19.73 -3.55 -14.11
N ALA A 109 -18.58 -3.27 -13.52
CA ALA A 109 -18.20 -1.91 -13.17
C ALA A 109 -17.70 -1.15 -14.41
N ASP A 110 -17.78 0.18 -14.36
CA ASP A 110 -17.22 1.04 -15.40
C ASP A 110 -15.72 0.76 -15.55
N THR A 111 -15.30 0.43 -16.77
CA THR A 111 -13.90 0.19 -17.12
C THR A 111 -13.01 1.39 -16.80
N LYS A 112 -13.54 2.62 -16.85
CA LYS A 112 -12.79 3.82 -16.44
C LYS A 112 -12.52 3.82 -14.94
N ALA A 113 -13.49 3.45 -14.11
CA ALA A 113 -13.33 3.37 -12.66
C ALA A 113 -12.37 2.24 -12.27
N LEU A 114 -12.49 1.05 -12.88
CA LEU A 114 -11.57 -0.07 -12.69
C LEU A 114 -10.13 0.31 -13.07
N LYS A 115 -9.94 0.97 -14.22
CA LYS A 115 -8.63 1.44 -14.66
C LYS A 115 -8.05 2.51 -13.73
N ALA A 116 -8.87 3.42 -13.23
CA ALA A 116 -8.44 4.44 -12.26
C ALA A 116 -7.96 3.76 -10.97
N VAL A 117 -8.75 2.87 -10.38
CA VAL A 117 -8.36 2.11 -9.17
C VAL A 117 -7.07 1.32 -9.40
N SER A 118 -6.97 0.60 -10.52
CA SER A 118 -5.76 -0.17 -10.86
C SER A 118 -4.53 0.73 -11.01
N THR A 119 -4.64 1.84 -11.76
CA THR A 119 -3.55 2.79 -11.99
C THR A 119 -3.06 3.42 -10.68
N HIS A 120 -4.00 3.88 -9.84
CA HIS A 120 -3.66 4.45 -8.53
C HIS A 120 -3.03 3.42 -7.59
N THR A 121 -3.45 2.16 -7.68
CA THR A 121 -2.85 1.05 -6.93
C THR A 121 -1.42 0.76 -7.42
N PHE A 122 -1.17 0.78 -8.73
CA PHE A 122 0.17 0.62 -9.31
C PHE A 122 1.14 1.73 -8.92
N VAL A 123 0.72 2.99 -9.06
CA VAL A 123 1.52 4.16 -8.66
C VAL A 123 1.93 4.03 -7.20
N ARG A 124 1.03 3.55 -6.37
CA ARG A 124 1.26 3.38 -4.95
C ARG A 124 2.20 2.21 -4.63
N ALA A 125 2.07 1.09 -5.33
CA ALA A 125 3.01 -0.02 -5.24
C ALA A 125 4.43 0.46 -5.60
N ALA A 126 4.57 1.26 -6.67
CA ALA A 126 5.85 1.81 -7.10
C ALA A 126 6.47 2.74 -6.04
N ILE A 127 5.67 3.61 -5.41
CA ILE A 127 6.13 4.50 -4.34
C ILE A 127 6.61 3.69 -3.12
N VAL A 128 5.82 2.71 -2.67
CA VAL A 128 6.19 1.86 -1.52
C VAL A 128 7.44 1.04 -1.83
N ALA A 129 7.54 0.44 -3.02
CA ALA A 129 8.70 -0.33 -3.45
C ALA A 129 9.96 0.53 -3.51
N THR A 130 9.88 1.70 -4.13
CA THR A 130 11.01 2.63 -4.27
C THR A 130 11.49 3.10 -2.89
N ALA A 131 10.57 3.48 -2.01
CA ALA A 131 10.92 3.91 -0.67
C ALA A 131 11.52 2.79 0.18
N THR A 132 10.99 1.57 0.05
CA THR A 132 11.55 0.38 0.70
C THR A 132 12.96 0.12 0.20
N GLY A 133 13.19 0.21 -1.11
CA GLY A 133 14.51 0.08 -1.73
C GLY A 133 15.51 1.12 -1.21
N ILE A 134 15.11 2.40 -1.16
CA ILE A 134 15.93 3.49 -0.61
C ILE A 134 16.26 3.25 0.87
N ALA A 135 15.28 2.81 1.67
CA ALA A 135 15.49 2.54 3.08
C ALA A 135 16.46 1.38 3.31
N VAL A 136 16.31 0.28 2.56
CA VAL A 136 17.22 -0.88 2.61
C VAL A 136 18.62 -0.49 2.14
N TYR A 137 18.74 0.27 1.04
CA TYR A 137 20.01 0.75 0.54
C TYR A 137 20.74 1.64 1.58
N ALA A 138 20.04 2.60 2.17
CA ALA A 138 20.61 3.48 3.20
C ALA A 138 21.03 2.72 4.47
N LEU A 139 20.30 1.67 4.86
CA LEU A 139 20.65 0.82 6.00
C LEU A 139 21.84 -0.10 5.70
N SER A 140 21.96 -0.62 4.47
CA SER A 140 23.07 -1.50 4.06
C SER A 140 24.41 -0.78 3.92
N HIS A 141 24.41 0.49 3.48
CA HIS A 141 25.63 1.28 3.29
C HIS A 141 26.09 2.04 4.54
N LYS A 142 25.26 2.12 5.60
CA LYS A 142 25.64 2.65 6.92
C LYS A 142 26.23 1.60 7.88
N ALA A 143 26.33 0.34 7.46
CA ALA A 143 26.97 -0.73 8.23
C ALA A 143 28.50 -0.82 7.98
N LYS A 144 29.08 0.15 7.28
CA LYS A 144 30.52 0.37 7.15
C LYS A 144 30.94 1.60 7.94
#